data_AF-A0A6N7VFC0-F1
#
_entry.id   AF-A0A6N7VFC0-F1
#
_cell.length_a   1.000
_cell.length_b   1.000
_cell.length_c   1.000
_cell.angle_alpha   90.00
_cell.angle_beta   90.00
_cell.angle_gamma   90.00
#
_symmetry.space_group_name_H-M   'P 1'
#
loop_
_entity.id
_entity.type
_entity.pdbx_description
1 polymer ?
#
loop_
_entity_poly.entity_id
_entity_poly.type
_entity_poly.pdbx_seq_one_letter_code
_entity_poly.pdbx_strand_id
1 'polypeptide(L)'
;MSIESEEGKGTTVVVNLPHRYIIEEQEVKKVNDKEIDLTGKHILLVEDNDLNAEIAQTLLEDKGLKVMRAKDGLEAVMMVKENAMDCFDCILMDIQMPRMNGFEACKVIRSLPDDRNKLPIIALTANAFEEDRKDCLDAGMSEHVSKPIEIQSLLQTIESVLKK
;
A
#
# COMPACT_ATOMS: atom_id res chain seq x y z
N MET A 1 35.85 -14.24 -4.90
CA MET A 1 35.29 -14.60 -3.58
C MET A 1 36.46 -14.85 -2.65
N SER A 2 36.55 -14.10 -1.56
CA SER A 2 37.54 -14.31 -0.51
C SER A 2 36.79 -14.30 0.82
N ILE A 3 37.12 -15.27 1.67
CA ILE A 3 36.53 -15.43 3.00
C ILE A 3 37.68 -15.28 3.98
N GLU A 4 37.59 -14.29 4.87
CA GLU A 4 38.51 -14.15 6.00
C GLU A 4 37.71 -14.50 7.27
N SER A 5 38.23 -15.44 8.04
CA SER A 5 37.60 -15.89 9.29
C SER A 5 38.67 -16.06 10.36
N GLU A 6 38.42 -15.52 11.55
CA GLU A 6 39.20 -15.74 12.76
C GLU A 6 38.24 -16.27 13.85
N GLU A 7 38.63 -17.35 14.53
CA GLU A 7 37.77 -18.04 15.48
C GLU A 7 37.46 -17.12 16.68
N GLY A 8 36.17 -16.91 16.96
CA GLY A 8 35.69 -16.07 18.07
C GLY A 8 35.33 -14.61 17.73
N LYS A 9 35.48 -14.15 16.49
CA LYS A 9 35.12 -12.75 16.08
C LYS A 9 34.07 -12.62 14.97
N GLY A 10 33.49 -13.73 14.54
CA GLY A 10 32.51 -13.75 13.45
C GLY A 10 33.17 -13.75 12.08
N THR A 11 32.42 -14.21 11.08
CA THR A 11 32.92 -14.43 9.72
C THR A 11 32.38 -13.34 8.81
N THR A 12 33.27 -12.59 8.16
CA THR A 12 32.88 -11.61 7.13
C THR A 12 33.05 -12.23 5.75
N VAL A 13 31.93 -12.42 5.05
CA VAL A 13 31.93 -12.97 3.69
C VAL A 13 31.71 -11.83 2.69
N VAL A 14 32.73 -11.54 1.88
CA VAL A 14 32.64 -10.54 0.81
C VAL A 14 32.31 -11.25 -0.51
N VAL A 15 31.08 -11.07 -0.97
CA VAL A 15 30.62 -11.59 -2.27
C VAL A 15 30.78 -10.50 -3.32
N ASN A 16 31.76 -10.67 -4.21
CA ASN A 16 31.99 -9.78 -5.35
C ASN A 16 31.33 -10.40 -6.59
N LEU A 17 30.12 -9.94 -6.92
CA LEU A 17 29.34 -10.40 -8.07
C LEU A 17 29.53 -9.41 -9.23
N PRO A 18 30.26 -9.75 -10.30
CA PRO A 18 30.30 -8.93 -11.50
C PRO A 18 28.92 -9.01 -12.17
N HIS A 19 28.07 -8.01 -11.93
CA HIS A 19 26.79 -7.93 -12.60
C HIS A 19 26.97 -7.23 -13.94
N ARG A 20 26.68 -7.94 -15.04
CA ARG A 20 26.46 -7.30 -16.33
C ARG A 20 25.05 -6.70 -16.29
N TYR A 21 24.96 -5.39 -16.07
CA TYR A 21 23.73 -4.65 -16.28
C TYR A 21 23.31 -4.84 -17.73
N ILE A 22 22.31 -5.69 -17.96
CA ILE A 22 21.53 -5.62 -19.18
C ILE A 22 20.54 -4.49 -18.89
N ILE A 23 20.86 -3.30 -19.39
CA ILE A 23 19.83 -2.27 -19.58
C ILE A 23 19.04 -2.80 -20.77
N GLU A 24 18.08 -3.70 -20.51
CA GLU A 24 16.98 -3.80 -21.45
C GLU A 24 16.31 -2.43 -21.34
N GLU A 25 16.40 -1.63 -22.40
CA GLU A 25 15.47 -0.54 -22.62
C GLU A 25 14.09 -1.19 -22.75
N GLN A 26 13.52 -1.59 -21.61
CA GLN A 26 12.08 -1.62 -21.49
C GLN A 26 11.67 -0.20 -21.83
N GLU A 27 10.92 -0.03 -22.93
CA GLU A 27 10.25 1.22 -23.22
C GLU A 27 9.63 1.70 -21.92
N VAL A 28 10.26 2.70 -21.29
CA VAL A 28 9.65 3.46 -20.22
C VAL A 28 8.47 4.09 -20.92
N LYS A 29 7.31 3.43 -20.85
CA LYS A 29 6.03 4.03 -21.23
C LYS A 29 6.08 5.39 -20.58
N LYS A 30 6.15 6.44 -21.39
CA LYS A 30 6.12 7.83 -20.92
C LYS A 30 4.90 7.95 -20.03
N VAL A 31 5.11 7.77 -18.73
CA VAL A 31 4.12 8.05 -17.72
C VAL A 31 3.93 9.53 -17.87
N ASN A 32 2.70 9.95 -18.22
CA ASN A 32 2.36 11.36 -18.31
C ASN A 32 2.84 12.00 -17.00
N ASP A 33 3.86 12.85 -17.10
CA ASP A 33 4.46 13.62 -16.01
C ASP A 33 3.51 14.77 -15.62
N LYS A 34 2.20 14.47 -15.54
CA LYS A 34 1.29 15.32 -14.79
C LYS A 34 1.69 15.15 -13.34
N GLU A 35 2.22 16.21 -12.73
CA GLU A 35 2.33 16.28 -11.28
C GLU A 35 0.96 15.96 -10.67
N ILE A 36 0.86 14.77 -10.08
CA ILE A 36 -0.32 14.34 -9.34
C ILE A 36 -0.26 15.07 -8.01
N ASP A 37 -1.06 16.12 -7.86
CA ASP A 37 -1.16 16.87 -6.61
C ASP A 37 -2.23 16.24 -5.71
N LEU A 38 -1.76 15.55 -4.67
CA LEU A 38 -2.59 14.97 -3.61
C LEU A 38 -2.30 15.64 -2.26
N THR A 39 -1.70 16.85 -2.28
CA THR A 39 -1.28 17.55 -1.07
C THR A 39 -2.47 17.77 -0.13
N GLY A 40 -2.29 17.41 1.13
CA GLY A 40 -3.29 17.59 2.19
C GLY A 40 -4.38 16.52 2.22
N LYS A 41 -4.39 15.54 1.30
CA LYS A 41 -5.31 14.40 1.34
C LYS A 41 -5.01 13.49 2.51
N HIS A 42 -6.06 13.06 3.20
CA HIS A 42 -6.00 12.22 4.39
C HIS A 42 -6.18 10.74 4.01
N ILE A 43 -5.16 9.93 4.29
CA ILE A 43 -5.12 8.52 3.93
C ILE A 43 -5.08 7.67 5.20
N LEU A 44 -5.95 6.65 5.27
CA LEU A 44 -5.83 5.59 6.25
C LEU A 44 -5.01 4.44 5.65
N LEU A 45 -3.79 4.24 6.13
CA LEU A 45 -2.94 3.11 5.78
C LEU A 45 -3.17 1.96 6.76
N VAL A 46 -3.56 0.79 6.25
CA VAL A 46 -3.77 -0.42 7.03
C VAL A 46 -2.70 -1.44 6.68
N GLU A 47 -1.73 -1.63 7.58
CA GLU A 47 -0.57 -2.50 7.39
C GLU A 47 -0.09 -3.03 8.76
N ASP A 48 -0.04 -4.36 8.88
CA ASP A 48 0.32 -5.05 10.13
C ASP A 48 1.83 -5.13 10.36
N ASN A 49 2.62 -5.07 9.29
CA ASN A 49 4.08 -5.02 9.40
C ASN A 49 4.57 -3.59 9.66
N ASP A 50 5.22 -3.39 10.81
CA ASP A 50 5.73 -2.08 11.23
C ASP A 50 6.69 -1.44 10.22
N LEU A 51 7.60 -2.24 9.64
CA LEU A 51 8.59 -1.75 8.69
C LEU A 51 7.94 -1.34 7.36
N ASN A 52 7.04 -2.17 6.83
CA ASN A 52 6.31 -1.84 5.60
C ASN A 52 5.47 -0.57 5.78
N ALA A 53 4.84 -0.42 6.94
CA ALA A 53 4.00 0.72 7.23
C ALA A 53 4.83 2.01 7.34
N GLU A 54 5.99 1.97 8.00
CA GLU A 54 6.91 3.11 8.10
C GLU A 54 7.42 3.54 6.71
N ILE A 55 7.80 2.58 5.87
CA ILE A 55 8.24 2.85 4.50
C ILE A 55 7.09 3.49 3.69
N ALA A 56 5.91 2.88 3.70
CA ALA A 56 4.77 3.38 2.94
C ALA A 56 4.32 4.77 3.42
N GLN A 57 4.27 4.98 4.74
CA GLN A 57 3.95 6.26 5.35
C GLN A 57 4.94 7.34 4.91
N THR A 58 6.25 7.08 5.02
CA THR A 58 7.29 8.02 4.60
C THR A 58 7.14 8.40 3.13
N LEU A 59 6.94 7.42 2.25
CA LEU A 59 6.79 7.66 0.81
C LEU A 59 5.55 8.50 0.46
N LEU A 60 4.46 8.33 1.20
CA LEU A 60 3.22 9.08 1.00
C LEU A 60 3.30 10.50 1.59
N GLU A 61 3.88 10.64 2.78
CA GLU A 61 4.07 11.93 3.44
C GLU A 61 5.05 12.83 2.67
N ASP A 62 6.11 12.26 2.07
CA ASP A 62 7.02 12.96 1.15
C ASP A 62 6.31 13.54 -0.08
N LYS A 63 5.11 13.03 -0.40
CA LYS A 63 4.24 13.51 -1.48
C LYS A 63 3.15 14.47 -0.99
N GLY A 64 3.22 14.90 0.27
CA GLY A 64 2.30 15.86 0.87
C GLY A 64 0.98 15.27 1.35
N LEU A 65 0.82 13.94 1.33
CA LEU A 65 -0.35 13.28 1.91
C LEU A 65 -0.23 13.23 3.44
N LYS A 66 -1.36 13.20 4.13
CA LYS A 66 -1.43 13.01 5.58
C LYS A 66 -1.85 11.57 5.85
N VAL A 67 -0.97 10.79 6.46
CA VAL A 67 -1.21 9.37 6.67
C VAL A 67 -1.52 9.09 8.13
N MET A 68 -2.60 8.35 8.36
CA MET A 68 -2.89 7.71 9.65
C MET A 68 -2.75 6.21 9.47
N ARG A 69 -2.13 5.53 10.43
CA ARG A 69 -1.90 4.10 10.38
C ARG A 69 -2.87 3.33 11.26
N ALA A 70 -3.45 2.26 10.73
CA ALA A 70 -4.03 1.14 11.48
C ALA A 70 -3.14 -0.11 11.33
N LYS A 71 -3.02 -0.91 12.39
CA LYS A 71 -2.16 -2.10 12.42
C LYS A 71 -2.85 -3.39 11.99
N ASP A 72 -4.17 -3.38 11.85
CA ASP A 72 -4.92 -4.49 11.30
C ASP A 72 -6.32 -4.05 10.82
N GLY A 73 -7.07 -4.98 10.23
CA GLY A 73 -8.42 -4.74 9.74
C GLY A 73 -9.42 -4.33 10.83
N LEU A 74 -9.24 -4.79 12.08
CA LEU A 74 -10.14 -4.43 13.17
C LEU A 74 -9.93 -2.97 13.61
N GLU A 75 -8.68 -2.57 13.78
CA GLU A 75 -8.31 -1.19 14.09
C GLU A 75 -8.75 -0.25 12.95
N ALA A 76 -8.60 -0.65 11.70
CA ALA A 76 -9.08 0.12 10.55
C ALA A 76 -10.60 0.36 10.62
N VAL A 77 -11.38 -0.70 10.88
CA VAL A 77 -12.84 -0.60 11.05
C VAL A 77 -13.20 0.33 12.21
N MET A 78 -12.50 0.24 13.34
CA MET A 78 -12.73 1.11 14.50
C MET A 78 -12.43 2.57 14.16
N MET A 79 -11.28 2.85 13.54
CA MET A 79 -10.90 4.19 13.13
C MET A 79 -11.92 4.81 12.18
N VAL A 80 -12.43 4.06 11.20
CA VAL A 80 -13.49 4.55 10.30
C VAL A 80 -14.78 4.83 11.07
N LYS A 81 -15.14 4.00 12.06
CA LYS A 81 -16.37 4.15 12.86
C LYS A 81 -16.32 5.30 13.87
N GLU A 82 -15.18 5.56 14.46
CA GLU A 82 -15.03 6.51 15.57
C GLU A 82 -14.68 7.93 15.10
N ASN A 83 -14.07 8.06 13.92
CA ASN A 83 -13.74 9.37 13.36
C ASN A 83 -14.92 9.99 12.57
N ALA A 84 -14.80 11.30 12.34
CA ALA A 84 -15.72 12.05 11.49
C ALA A 84 -15.77 11.46 10.07
N MET A 85 -16.91 11.63 9.41
CA MET A 85 -17.21 11.04 8.10
C MET A 85 -16.22 11.47 7.00
N ASP A 86 -15.68 12.68 7.11
CA ASP A 86 -14.74 13.34 6.19
C ASP A 86 -13.28 13.27 6.67
N CYS A 87 -13.00 12.43 7.67
CA CYS A 87 -11.64 12.31 8.24
C CYS A 87 -10.63 11.69 7.27
N PHE A 88 -11.11 10.83 6.35
CA PHE A 88 -10.27 10.15 5.37
C PHE A 88 -10.82 10.38 3.97
N ASP A 89 -9.93 10.61 3.00
CA ASP A 89 -10.26 10.66 1.58
C ASP A 89 -10.18 9.26 0.95
N CYS A 90 -9.26 8.40 1.43
CA CYS A 90 -9.04 7.06 0.89
C CYS A 90 -8.41 6.13 1.95
N ILE A 91 -8.66 4.83 1.81
CA ILE A 91 -8.06 3.77 2.61
C ILE A 91 -7.14 2.93 1.73
N LEU A 92 -5.88 2.78 2.12
CA LEU A 92 -4.94 1.83 1.55
C LEU A 92 -4.89 0.62 2.47
N MET A 93 -5.35 -0.54 2.03
CA MET A 93 -5.55 -1.69 2.90
C MET A 93 -4.81 -2.91 2.41
N ASP A 94 -3.87 -3.40 3.21
CA ASP A 94 -3.31 -4.74 3.00
C ASP A 94 -4.41 -5.80 3.04
N ILE A 95 -4.34 -6.72 2.09
CA ILE A 95 -5.23 -7.89 2.07
C ILE A 95 -4.79 -8.90 3.13
N GLN A 96 -3.48 -9.15 3.25
CA GLN A 96 -2.95 -10.25 4.05
C GLN A 96 -2.57 -9.78 5.45
N MET A 97 -3.55 -9.77 6.36
CA MET A 97 -3.34 -9.43 7.75
C MET A 97 -3.80 -10.55 8.70
N PRO A 98 -3.18 -10.70 9.88
CA PRO A 98 -3.65 -11.62 10.90
C PRO A 98 -4.97 -11.14 11.53
N ARG A 99 -5.76 -12.09 12.06
CA ARG A 99 -7.05 -11.89 12.75
C ARG A 99 -8.21 -11.45 11.87
N MET A 100 -8.11 -10.30 11.20
CA MET A 100 -9.10 -9.79 10.26
C MET A 100 -8.39 -9.35 8.99
N ASN A 101 -8.67 -10.03 7.88
CA ASN A 101 -8.03 -9.72 6.61
C ASN A 101 -8.67 -8.47 5.95
N GLY A 102 -8.01 -7.94 4.91
CA GLY A 102 -8.48 -6.73 4.23
C GLY A 102 -9.86 -6.88 3.58
N PHE A 103 -10.22 -8.06 3.09
CA PHE A 103 -11.54 -8.31 2.50
C PHE A 103 -12.65 -8.28 3.55
N GLU A 104 -12.43 -8.88 4.71
CA GLU A 104 -13.36 -8.85 5.84
C GLU A 104 -13.55 -7.43 6.36
N ALA A 105 -12.45 -6.70 6.57
CA ALA A 105 -12.50 -5.30 6.98
C ALA A 105 -13.26 -4.44 5.96
N CYS A 106 -13.01 -4.63 4.66
CA CYS A 106 -13.73 -3.95 3.59
C CYS A 106 -15.24 -4.21 3.67
N LYS A 107 -15.67 -5.47 3.79
CA LYS A 107 -17.09 -5.83 3.92
C LYS A 107 -17.74 -5.16 5.13
N VAL A 108 -17.05 -5.09 6.27
CA VAL A 108 -17.56 -4.39 7.46
C VAL A 108 -17.69 -2.89 7.22
N ILE A 109 -16.69 -2.23 6.62
CA ILE A 109 -16.77 -0.80 6.25
C ILE A 109 -17.91 -0.55 5.27
N ARG A 110 -18.11 -1.43 4.28
CA ARG A 110 -19.22 -1.35 3.31
C ARG A 110 -20.60 -1.54 3.94
N SER A 111 -20.69 -2.24 5.08
CA SER A 111 -21.94 -2.43 5.81
C SER A 111 -22.33 -1.24 6.71
N LEU A 112 -21.49 -0.20 6.80
CA LEU A 112 -21.82 0.98 7.61
C LEU A 112 -23.08 1.67 7.04
N PRO A 113 -23.97 2.19 7.90
CA PRO A 113 -25.25 2.74 7.48
C PRO A 113 -25.15 4.15 6.87
N ASP A 114 -23.95 4.73 6.83
CA ASP A 114 -23.69 6.11 6.41
C ASP A 114 -22.65 6.16 5.27
N ASP A 115 -22.36 7.37 4.79
CA ASP A 115 -21.53 7.59 3.60
C ASP A 115 -20.06 7.12 3.77
N ARG A 116 -19.63 6.71 4.97
CA ARG A 116 -18.33 6.03 5.14
C ARG A 116 -18.28 4.71 4.39
N ASN A 117 -19.43 4.09 4.09
CA ASN A 117 -19.47 2.92 3.22
C ASN A 117 -19.05 3.23 1.77
N LYS A 118 -18.98 4.50 1.36
CA LYS A 118 -18.52 4.93 0.02
C LYS A 118 -17.03 5.27 -0.02
N LEU A 119 -16.33 5.27 1.12
CA LEU A 119 -14.90 5.56 1.18
C LEU A 119 -14.14 4.69 0.18
N PRO A 120 -13.33 5.27 -0.73
CA PRO A 120 -12.50 4.50 -1.63
C PRO A 120 -11.53 3.61 -0.85
N ILE A 121 -11.54 2.30 -1.14
CA ILE A 121 -10.62 1.33 -0.54
C ILE A 121 -9.75 0.77 -1.66
N ILE A 122 -8.45 1.01 -1.58
CA ILE A 122 -7.45 0.45 -2.50
C ILE A 122 -6.79 -0.74 -1.79
N ALA A 123 -6.87 -1.90 -2.41
CA ALA A 123 -6.23 -3.11 -1.91
C ALA A 123 -4.72 -3.05 -2.16
N LEU A 124 -3.91 -3.35 -1.15
CA LEU A 124 -2.49 -3.62 -1.30
C LEU A 124 -2.31 -5.14 -1.31
N THR A 125 -1.97 -5.71 -2.46
CA THR A 125 -1.85 -7.17 -2.62
C THR A 125 -0.43 -7.58 -2.99
N ALA A 126 0.03 -8.75 -2.54
CA ALA A 126 1.25 -9.36 -3.07
C ALA A 126 1.09 -9.86 -4.52
N ASN A 127 -0.14 -9.98 -5.03
CA ASN A 127 -0.44 -10.64 -6.30
C ASN A 127 -1.49 -9.88 -7.14
N ALA A 128 -1.10 -8.90 -7.94
CA ALA A 128 -2.04 -8.13 -8.76
C ALA A 128 -2.63 -8.87 -10.00
N PHE A 129 -2.62 -10.21 -10.02
CA PHE A 129 -3.23 -10.99 -11.11
C PHE A 129 -4.77 -11.04 -11.00
N GLU A 130 -5.44 -11.46 -12.08
CA GLU A 130 -6.90 -11.40 -12.26
C GLU A 130 -7.74 -12.08 -11.16
N GLU A 131 -7.21 -13.11 -10.47
CA GLU A 131 -7.93 -13.77 -9.36
C GLU A 131 -8.19 -12.81 -8.20
N ASP A 132 -7.18 -12.01 -7.80
CA ASP A 132 -7.33 -11.02 -6.73
C ASP A 132 -8.29 -9.90 -7.14
N ARG A 133 -8.38 -9.59 -8.43
CA ARG A 133 -9.26 -8.51 -8.92
C ARG A 133 -10.74 -8.83 -8.70
N LYS A 134 -11.14 -10.08 -8.90
CA LYS A 134 -12.54 -10.48 -8.68
C LYS A 134 -12.89 -10.41 -7.20
N ASP A 135 -12.03 -10.93 -6.34
CA ASP A 135 -12.24 -10.92 -4.89
C ASP A 135 -12.25 -9.49 -4.32
N CYS A 136 -11.42 -8.59 -4.87
CA CYS A 136 -11.45 -7.16 -4.55
C CYS A 136 -12.81 -6.54 -4.89
N LEU A 137 -13.32 -6.79 -6.10
CA LEU A 137 -14.62 -6.26 -6.54
C LEU A 137 -15.77 -6.85 -5.71
N ASP A 138 -15.75 -8.16 -5.45
CA ASP A 138 -16.78 -8.85 -4.67
C ASP A 138 -16.79 -8.40 -3.19
N ALA A 139 -15.64 -7.97 -2.65
CA ALA A 139 -15.54 -7.35 -1.33
C ALA A 139 -15.97 -5.88 -1.30
N GLY A 140 -16.12 -5.23 -2.46
CA GLY A 140 -16.44 -3.81 -2.59
C GLY A 140 -15.23 -2.87 -2.56
N MET A 141 -14.03 -3.37 -2.83
CA MET A 141 -12.83 -2.54 -2.99
C MET A 141 -12.88 -1.78 -4.32
N SER A 142 -12.27 -0.60 -4.35
CA SER A 142 -12.32 0.33 -5.46
C SER A 142 -11.29 0.00 -6.54
N GLU A 143 -10.05 -0.29 -6.14
CA GLU A 143 -8.92 -0.66 -7.00
C GLU A 143 -7.92 -1.51 -6.19
N HIS A 144 -6.85 -1.98 -6.85
CA HIS A 144 -5.76 -2.72 -6.21
C HIS A 144 -4.39 -2.24 -6.72
N VAL A 145 -3.37 -2.41 -5.89
CA VAL A 145 -1.96 -2.11 -6.18
C VAL A 145 -1.11 -3.28 -5.69
N SER A 146 -0.19 -3.76 -6.53
CA SER A 146 0.76 -4.82 -6.14
C SER A 146 1.84 -4.30 -5.19
N LYS A 147 2.25 -5.15 -4.26
CA LYS A 147 3.48 -5.03 -3.47
C LYS A 147 4.65 -5.63 -4.28
N PRO A 148 5.88 -5.08 -4.21
CA PRO A 148 6.28 -3.91 -3.43
C PRO A 148 5.62 -2.62 -3.93
N ILE A 149 5.33 -1.69 -3.02
CA ILE A 149 4.58 -0.47 -3.35
C ILE A 149 5.41 0.41 -4.27
N GLU A 150 4.97 0.54 -5.52
CA GLU A 150 5.50 1.52 -6.47
C GLU A 150 4.76 2.85 -6.31
N ILE A 151 5.44 3.86 -5.76
CA ILE A 151 4.81 5.13 -5.35
C ILE A 151 4.08 5.82 -6.51
N GLN A 152 4.61 5.81 -7.72
CA GLN A 152 3.99 6.42 -8.90
C GLN A 152 2.66 5.75 -9.25
N SER A 153 2.64 4.41 -9.25
CA SER A 153 1.43 3.62 -9.51
C SER A 153 0.38 3.83 -8.42
N LEU A 154 0.82 3.89 -7.16
CA LEU A 154 -0.06 4.15 -6.02
C LEU A 154 -0.70 5.54 -6.11
N LEU A 155 0.07 6.60 -6.38
CA LEU A 155 -0.45 7.97 -6.53
C LEU A 155 -1.45 8.08 -7.68
N GLN A 156 -1.19 7.43 -8.81
CA GLN A 156 -2.13 7.36 -9.94
C GLN A 156 -3.44 6.67 -9.56
N THR A 157 -3.34 5.59 -8.80
CA THR A 157 -4.51 4.84 -8.36
C THR A 157 -5.33 5.67 -7.38
N ILE A 158 -4.69 6.34 -6.41
CA ILE A 158 -5.33 7.27 -5.49
C ILE A 158 -6.03 8.40 -6.25
N GLU A 159 -5.32 9.04 -7.20
CA GLU A 159 -5.89 10.12 -8.00
C GLU A 159 -7.11 9.66 -8.81
N SER A 160 -7.05 8.46 -9.40
CA SER A 160 -8.14 7.87 -10.17
C SER A 160 -9.39 7.62 -9.32
N VAL A 161 -9.22 7.10 -8.09
CA VAL A 161 -10.38 6.83 -7.22
C VAL A 161 -10.96 8.09 -6.59
N LEU A 162 -10.14 9.13 -6.34
CA LEU A 162 -10.62 10.39 -5.77
C LEU A 162 -11.31 11.32 -6.78
N LYS A 163 -11.14 11.07 -8.09
CA LYS A 163 -11.80 11.83 -9.16
C LYS A 163 -13.18 11.27 -9.58
N LYS A 164 -13.54 10.07 -9.11
CA LYS A 164 -14.82 9.41 -9.41
C LYS A 164 -15.93 9.93 -8.50
#